data_AF-A0A8D8RA59-F1
#
_entry.id   AF-A0A8D8RA59-F1
#
_cell.length_a   1.000
_cell.length_b   1.000
_cell.length_c   1.000
_cell.angle_alpha   90.00
_cell.angle_beta   90.00
_cell.angle_gamma   90.00
#
_symmetry.space_group_name_H-M   'P 1'
#
loop_
_entity.id
_entity.type
_entity.pdbx_description
1 polymer ?
#
loop_
_entity_poly.entity_id
_entity_poly.type
_entity_poly.pdbx_seq_one_letter_code
_entity_poly.pdbx_strand_id
1 'polypeptide(L)'
;MKKRNFLKGSLQDASYNILLQIMFRGVTFAMNVFVLRHLNQDVIGVMNVRLLLLESTVLFLSREAFRRACVSHTTQHNWPQVINLIWLTVPICCVLCVLFGFIWLHILTIPDPSVTSHYTIGVWSIAISCIMEMCCEPLYLVAQAFLFIRLRVVCESVIVGVRTVTFTLLVLAWSSRGAVLAFSAAQLLSIGAYTVSLYVYFWWYLRQRALGPGSSTKSETTLDDTKNSMSSEKSSESKSKTPPLERRQSLEEDFPFRSLRDFLPKRLENDSQMDTKLLRLTWSFMKQGLLKQLLTDGERYVMTVFPLLSFAEQGTFDVVNNLGSLAARFLFRPIEESCYFYFSQVVQRDVPIKNQNQTSMQEAARVLEQVLHCVTSLGLVVLVFGQSYARLLLLLYGGQSLAVSAGLATLLLRTHCLAVLFLAVNGTTECYALATMDTYQIDRYNKTMVYLSIAFLGTNWLFTRLLGSVGFILANCCNMGTRIVQATRFIRFRYKDSGFDPLRGLIPGKLFSASLLVSLFVTVLSEYYLYESSKLYHFLVGGVCFCLVIGCWIREEAELVPLIMSKIKGSKRE
;
A
#
# COMPACT_ATOMS: atom_id res chain seq x y z
N MET A 1 21.73 30.71 -13.04
CA MET A 1 20.65 31.14 -12.11
C MET A 1 19.29 30.48 -12.35
N LYS A 2 18.77 30.37 -13.60
CA LYS A 2 17.45 29.73 -13.89
C LYS A 2 17.30 28.28 -13.36
N LYS A 3 18.32 27.42 -13.48
CA LYS A 3 18.29 26.02 -13.01
C LYS A 3 18.15 25.87 -11.49
N ARG A 4 18.73 26.80 -10.71
CA ARG A 4 18.74 26.78 -9.23
C ARG A 4 17.42 27.30 -8.64
N ASN A 5 16.80 28.30 -9.27
CA ASN A 5 15.47 28.79 -8.91
C ASN A 5 14.36 27.79 -9.27
N PHE A 6 14.54 27.05 -10.38
CA PHE A 6 13.61 26.01 -10.79
C PHE A 6 13.65 24.76 -9.90
N LEU A 7 14.85 24.28 -9.52
CA LEU A 7 14.99 23.16 -8.59
C LEU A 7 14.35 23.48 -7.23
N LYS A 8 14.50 24.73 -6.76
CA LYS A 8 13.84 25.24 -5.57
C LYS A 8 12.32 25.24 -5.70
N GLY A 9 11.77 25.69 -6.85
CA GLY A 9 10.33 25.62 -7.14
C GLY A 9 9.78 24.19 -7.22
N SER A 10 10.49 23.27 -7.88
CA SER A 10 10.10 21.87 -7.99
C SER A 10 10.17 21.12 -6.65
N LEU A 11 11.17 21.42 -5.81
CA LEU A 11 11.27 20.88 -4.45
C LEU A 11 10.20 21.47 -3.53
N GLN A 12 9.90 22.76 -3.67
CA GLN A 12 8.83 23.42 -2.93
C GLN A 12 7.46 22.83 -3.31
N ASP A 13 7.19 22.62 -4.60
CA ASP A 13 5.96 21.97 -5.07
C ASP A 13 5.86 20.50 -4.63
N ALA A 14 6.97 19.75 -4.63
CA ALA A 14 6.99 18.38 -4.13
C ALA A 14 6.73 18.34 -2.61
N SER A 15 7.36 19.24 -1.85
CA SER A 15 7.18 19.34 -0.40
C SER A 15 5.74 19.73 -0.03
N TYR A 16 5.12 20.63 -0.79
CA TYR A 16 3.73 21.03 -0.59
C TYR A 16 2.77 19.87 -0.83
N ASN A 17 2.98 19.09 -1.90
CA ASN A 17 2.19 17.89 -2.17
C ASN A 17 2.32 16.84 -1.06
N ILE A 18 3.54 16.63 -0.54
CA ILE A 18 3.78 15.70 0.56
C ILE A 18 3.06 16.17 1.84
N LEU A 19 3.21 17.44 2.20
CA LEU A 19 2.55 18.00 3.39
C LEU A 19 1.02 17.91 3.28
N LEU A 20 0.48 18.24 2.11
CA LEU A 20 -0.95 18.16 1.82
C LEU A 20 -1.46 16.71 1.93
N GLN A 21 -0.71 15.73 1.41
CA GLN A 21 -1.05 14.31 1.55
C GLN A 21 -1.03 13.85 3.01
N ILE A 22 -0.04 14.27 3.80
CA ILE A 22 0.04 13.95 5.23
C ILE A 22 -1.17 14.54 5.96
N MET A 23 -1.51 15.80 5.69
CA MET A 23 -2.66 16.47 6.29
C MET A 23 -3.98 15.74 5.95
N PHE A 24 -4.23 15.43 4.67
CA PHE A 24 -5.43 14.70 4.27
C PHE A 24 -5.51 13.30 4.87
N ARG A 25 -4.38 12.59 4.98
CA ARG A 25 -4.32 11.29 5.66
C ARG A 25 -4.64 11.42 7.15
N GLY A 26 -4.17 12.48 7.82
CA GLY A 26 -4.50 12.78 9.21
C GLY A 26 -5.99 13.05 9.42
N VAL A 27 -6.59 13.88 8.56
CA VAL A 27 -8.04 14.18 8.61
C VAL A 27 -8.87 12.92 8.35
N THR A 28 -8.51 12.14 7.33
CA THR A 28 -9.21 10.89 7.00
C THR A 28 -9.10 9.88 8.14
N PHE A 29 -7.91 9.78 8.76
CA PHE A 29 -7.72 8.93 9.94
C PHE A 29 -8.64 9.35 11.09
N ALA A 30 -8.68 10.65 11.42
CA ALA A 30 -9.54 11.17 12.49
C ALA A 30 -11.03 10.94 12.23
N MET A 31 -11.48 11.15 10.98
CA MET A 31 -12.86 10.85 10.57
C MET A 31 -13.18 9.35 10.67
N ASN A 32 -12.25 8.48 10.27
CA ASN A 32 -12.43 7.04 10.43
C ASN A 32 -12.53 6.65 11.92
N VAL A 33 -11.70 7.23 12.80
CA VAL A 33 -11.83 7.02 14.25
C VAL A 33 -13.22 7.45 14.74
N PHE A 34 -13.69 8.60 14.28
CA PHE A 34 -15.01 9.11 14.64
C PHE A 34 -16.13 8.18 14.20
N VAL A 35 -16.10 7.71 12.95
CA VAL A 35 -17.06 6.74 12.40
C VAL A 35 -17.09 5.45 13.24
N LEU A 36 -15.92 4.92 13.62
CA LEU A 36 -15.82 3.69 14.43
C LEU A 36 -16.49 3.82 15.81
N ARG A 37 -16.59 5.03 16.36
CA ARG A 37 -17.27 5.27 17.64
C ARG A 37 -18.80 5.28 17.52
N HIS A 38 -19.33 5.43 16.30
CA HIS A 38 -20.78 5.55 16.04
C HIS A 38 -21.37 4.31 15.34
N LEU A 39 -20.53 3.35 14.93
CA LEU A 39 -20.95 2.14 14.24
C LEU A 39 -20.70 0.89 15.10
N ASN A 40 -21.57 -0.09 14.92
CA ASN A 40 -21.41 -1.42 15.49
C ASN A 40 -20.40 -2.23 14.68
N GLN A 41 -19.69 -3.15 15.35
CA GLN A 41 -18.61 -3.95 14.75
C GLN A 41 -19.09 -4.91 13.66
N ASP A 42 -20.32 -5.41 13.76
CA ASP A 42 -20.96 -6.26 12.75
C ASP A 42 -21.16 -5.52 11.43
N VAL A 43 -21.67 -4.29 11.47
CA VAL A 43 -21.86 -3.45 10.27
C VAL A 43 -20.52 -3.07 9.67
N ILE A 44 -19.52 -2.77 10.51
CA ILE A 44 -18.13 -2.53 10.06
C ILE A 44 -17.59 -3.77 9.32
N GLY A 45 -17.80 -4.97 9.84
CA GLY A 45 -17.39 -6.21 9.18
C GLY A 45 -18.04 -6.40 7.82
N VAL A 46 -19.36 -6.19 7.71
CA VAL A 46 -20.08 -6.24 6.42
C VAL A 46 -19.48 -5.26 5.41
N MET A 47 -19.22 -4.02 5.83
CA MET A 47 -18.73 -2.99 4.94
C MET A 47 -17.25 -3.19 4.55
N ASN A 48 -16.35 -3.21 5.53
CA ASN A 48 -14.91 -3.14 5.30
C ASN A 48 -14.29 -4.46 4.89
N VAL A 49 -14.86 -5.58 5.34
CA VAL A 49 -14.32 -6.90 5.00
C VAL A 49 -15.04 -7.47 3.78
N ARG A 50 -16.37 -7.37 3.70
CA ARG A 50 -17.10 -8.01 2.59
C ARG A 50 -17.35 -7.13 1.38
N LEU A 51 -17.97 -5.96 1.56
CA LEU A 51 -18.32 -5.09 0.42
C LEU A 51 -17.07 -4.51 -0.24
N LEU A 52 -16.09 -4.06 0.56
CA LEU A 52 -14.80 -3.61 0.01
C LEU A 52 -13.96 -4.74 -0.61
N LEU A 53 -14.11 -5.99 -0.15
CA LEU A 53 -13.48 -7.13 -0.84
C LEU A 53 -14.11 -7.35 -2.22
N LEU A 54 -15.45 -7.26 -2.34
CA LEU A 54 -16.11 -7.31 -3.65
C LEU A 54 -15.57 -6.23 -4.59
N GLU A 55 -15.48 -4.99 -4.10
CA GLU A 55 -14.92 -3.86 -4.85
C GLU A 55 -13.49 -4.14 -5.30
N SER A 56 -12.60 -4.52 -4.36
CA SER A 56 -11.18 -4.75 -4.68
C SER A 56 -11.00 -5.92 -5.64
N THR A 57 -11.74 -7.02 -5.46
CA THR A 57 -11.72 -8.18 -6.34
C THR A 57 -12.14 -7.83 -7.77
N VAL A 58 -13.29 -7.17 -7.93
CA VAL A 58 -13.82 -6.80 -9.25
C VAL A 58 -12.89 -5.84 -9.97
N LEU A 59 -12.47 -4.75 -9.31
CA LEU A 59 -11.58 -3.75 -9.89
C LEU A 59 -10.20 -4.33 -10.22
N PHE A 60 -9.64 -5.17 -9.36
CA PHE A 60 -8.33 -5.76 -9.62
C PHE A 60 -8.38 -6.65 -10.88
N LEU A 61 -9.37 -7.54 -10.96
CA LEU A 61 -9.50 -8.50 -12.06
C LEU A 61 -9.86 -7.83 -13.38
N SER A 62 -10.63 -6.73 -13.36
CA SER A 62 -11.01 -6.01 -14.57
C SER A 62 -9.89 -5.10 -15.10
N ARG A 63 -9.06 -4.53 -14.23
CA ARG A 63 -8.23 -3.37 -14.59
C ARG A 63 -6.72 -3.58 -14.55
N GLU A 64 -6.21 -4.26 -13.52
CA GLU A 64 -4.78 -4.14 -13.15
C GLU A 64 -3.85 -4.61 -14.29
N ALA A 65 -4.24 -5.69 -14.96
CA ALA A 65 -3.49 -6.22 -16.10
C ALA A 65 -3.42 -5.23 -17.28
N PHE A 66 -4.54 -4.58 -17.59
CA PHE A 66 -4.63 -3.59 -18.67
C PHE A 66 -3.81 -2.36 -18.34
N ARG A 67 -3.96 -1.81 -17.13
CA ARG A 67 -3.21 -0.64 -16.68
C ARG A 67 -1.70 -0.87 -16.75
N ARG A 68 -1.22 -2.04 -16.30
CA ARG A 68 0.21 -2.40 -16.37
C ARG A 68 0.71 -2.53 -17.81
N ALA A 69 -0.08 -3.13 -18.70
CA ALA A 69 0.29 -3.25 -20.11
C ALA A 69 0.33 -1.87 -20.79
N CYS A 70 -0.73 -1.09 -20.67
CA CYS A 70 -0.90 0.20 -21.37
C CYS A 70 -0.01 1.35 -20.84
N VAL A 71 0.67 1.18 -19.71
CA VAL A 71 1.67 2.14 -19.20
C VAL A 71 3.10 1.78 -19.65
N SER A 72 3.30 0.59 -20.23
CA SER A 72 4.60 0.18 -20.75
C SER A 72 4.87 0.85 -22.11
N HIS A 73 6.06 1.39 -22.34
CA HIS A 73 6.48 1.95 -23.65
C HIS A 73 5.54 3.00 -24.29
N THR A 74 5.01 3.93 -23.49
CA THR A 74 4.00 4.93 -23.89
C THR A 74 4.34 5.80 -25.12
N THR A 75 5.62 6.01 -25.42
CA THR A 75 6.06 6.83 -26.57
C THR A 75 5.85 6.16 -27.92
N GLN A 76 5.65 4.84 -27.96
CA GLN A 76 5.46 4.07 -29.19
C GLN A 76 3.99 3.75 -29.47
N HIS A 77 3.08 4.28 -28.66
CA HIS A 77 1.68 3.89 -28.69
C HIS A 77 0.89 4.55 -29.83
N ASN A 78 0.13 3.73 -30.55
CA ASN A 78 -1.01 4.19 -31.33
C ASN A 78 -2.19 4.39 -30.37
N TRP A 79 -2.37 5.63 -29.88
CA TRP A 79 -3.32 5.95 -28.81
C TRP A 79 -4.77 5.51 -29.06
N PRO A 80 -5.36 5.67 -30.26
CA PRO A 80 -6.67 5.10 -30.58
C PRO A 80 -6.79 3.59 -30.30
N GLN A 81 -5.77 2.79 -30.63
CA GLN A 81 -5.75 1.35 -30.36
C GLN A 81 -5.64 1.06 -28.85
N VAL A 82 -4.86 1.86 -28.12
CA VAL A 82 -4.74 1.77 -26.66
C VAL A 82 -6.07 2.10 -25.99
N ILE A 83 -6.78 3.14 -26.46
CA ILE A 83 -8.10 3.53 -25.98
C ILE A 83 -9.10 2.39 -26.20
N ASN A 84 -9.17 1.83 -27.41
CA ASN A 84 -10.03 0.67 -27.68
C ASN A 84 -9.70 -0.52 -26.76
N LEU A 85 -8.41 -0.79 -26.51
CA LEU A 85 -7.98 -1.86 -25.61
C LEU A 85 -8.41 -1.63 -24.16
N ILE A 86 -8.21 -0.44 -23.61
CA ILE A 86 -8.59 -0.16 -22.22
C ILE A 86 -10.12 -0.16 -22.03
N TRP A 87 -10.91 0.17 -23.05
CA TRP A 87 -12.37 0.08 -22.97
C TRP A 87 -12.90 -1.34 -22.79
N LEU A 88 -12.11 -2.39 -23.05
CA LEU A 88 -12.50 -3.77 -22.70
C LEU A 88 -12.65 -3.97 -21.19
N THR A 89 -12.04 -3.12 -20.36
CA THR A 89 -12.18 -3.20 -18.90
C THR A 89 -13.64 -3.04 -18.46
N VAL A 90 -14.45 -2.24 -19.16
CA VAL A 90 -15.87 -1.99 -18.84
C VAL A 90 -16.73 -3.24 -19.00
N PRO A 91 -16.84 -3.89 -20.19
CA PRO A 91 -17.66 -5.10 -20.33
C PRO A 91 -17.14 -6.25 -19.46
N ILE A 92 -15.82 -6.39 -19.28
CA ILE A 92 -15.25 -7.36 -18.34
C ILE A 92 -15.75 -7.07 -16.92
N CYS A 93 -15.68 -5.81 -16.47
CA CYS A 93 -16.17 -5.40 -15.16
C CYS A 93 -17.68 -5.68 -14.99
N CYS A 94 -18.50 -5.43 -16.01
CA CYS A 94 -19.93 -5.76 -15.97
C CYS A 94 -20.16 -7.27 -15.73
N VAL A 95 -19.47 -8.13 -16.48
CA VAL A 95 -19.56 -9.59 -16.31
C VAL A 95 -19.11 -10.01 -14.91
N LEU A 96 -17.99 -9.46 -14.42
CA LEU A 96 -17.49 -9.75 -13.08
C LEU A 96 -18.42 -9.23 -11.99
N CYS A 97 -19.05 -8.06 -12.16
CA CYS A 97 -20.04 -7.51 -11.23
C CYS A 97 -21.27 -8.42 -11.11
N VAL A 98 -21.76 -8.96 -12.24
CA VAL A 98 -22.89 -9.91 -12.22
C VAL A 98 -22.47 -11.22 -11.54
N LEU A 99 -21.31 -11.77 -11.91
CA LEU A 99 -20.80 -13.03 -11.35
C LEU A 99 -20.55 -12.93 -9.84
N PHE A 100 -19.73 -11.97 -9.40
CA PHE A 100 -19.40 -11.82 -7.99
C PHE A 100 -20.55 -11.22 -7.18
N GLY A 101 -21.39 -10.36 -7.77
CA GLY A 101 -22.62 -9.90 -7.14
C GLY A 101 -23.57 -11.06 -6.83
N PHE A 102 -23.74 -11.99 -7.78
CA PHE A 102 -24.51 -13.22 -7.54
C PHE A 102 -23.92 -14.07 -6.41
N ILE A 103 -22.59 -14.27 -6.41
CA ILE A 103 -21.90 -15.00 -5.33
C ILE A 103 -22.15 -14.33 -3.97
N TRP A 104 -22.04 -13.00 -3.88
CA TRP A 104 -22.21 -12.25 -2.62
C TRP A 104 -23.65 -12.23 -2.11
N LEU A 105 -24.64 -12.31 -3.00
CA LEU A 105 -26.07 -12.28 -2.65
C LEU A 105 -26.65 -13.66 -2.35
N HIS A 106 -26.16 -14.71 -3.02
CA HIS A 106 -26.84 -16.02 -3.02
C HIS A 106 -25.97 -17.20 -2.57
N ILE A 107 -24.64 -17.09 -2.63
CA ILE A 107 -23.74 -18.20 -2.26
C ILE A 107 -23.12 -17.95 -0.89
N LEU A 108 -22.67 -16.72 -0.62
CA LEU A 108 -22.12 -16.35 0.67
C LEU A 108 -23.20 -16.20 1.74
N THR A 109 -22.82 -16.34 3.01
CA THR A 109 -23.72 -16.17 4.15
C THR A 109 -24.31 -14.76 4.18
N ILE A 110 -25.63 -14.63 4.08
CA ILE A 110 -26.27 -13.31 4.06
C ILE A 110 -26.29 -12.74 5.49
N PRO A 111 -25.94 -11.45 5.71
CA PRO A 111 -26.04 -10.84 7.03
C PRO A 111 -27.47 -10.86 7.56
N ASP A 112 -27.64 -11.13 8.86
CA ASP A 112 -28.97 -11.11 9.48
C ASP A 112 -29.61 -9.71 9.35
N PRO A 113 -30.94 -9.63 9.15
CA PRO A 113 -31.65 -8.35 9.04
C PRO A 113 -31.46 -7.42 10.25
N SER A 114 -31.13 -7.97 11.42
CA SER A 114 -30.78 -7.22 12.63
C SER A 114 -29.46 -6.44 12.51
N VAL A 115 -28.51 -6.96 11.70
CA VAL A 115 -27.25 -6.29 11.38
C VAL A 115 -27.49 -5.22 10.31
N THR A 116 -28.12 -5.61 9.20
CA THR A 116 -28.46 -4.67 8.13
C THR A 116 -29.60 -5.19 7.26
N SER A 117 -30.59 -4.33 7.00
CA SER A 117 -31.65 -4.61 6.02
C SER A 117 -31.28 -4.18 4.60
N HIS A 118 -30.13 -3.52 4.42
CA HIS A 118 -29.73 -2.88 3.16
C HIS A 118 -28.55 -3.58 2.46
N TYR A 119 -28.25 -4.84 2.81
CA TYR A 119 -27.12 -5.57 2.23
C TYR A 119 -27.20 -5.67 0.71
N THR A 120 -28.37 -5.99 0.15
CA THR A 120 -28.58 -6.08 -1.30
C THR A 120 -28.30 -4.76 -2.01
N ILE A 121 -28.72 -3.64 -1.41
CA ILE A 121 -28.41 -2.30 -1.92
C ILE A 121 -26.89 -2.05 -1.87
N GLY A 122 -26.24 -2.49 -0.78
CA GLY A 122 -24.78 -2.49 -0.63
C GLY A 122 -24.06 -3.14 -1.81
N VAL A 123 -24.41 -4.38 -2.12
CA VAL A 123 -23.78 -5.16 -3.20
C VAL A 123 -23.97 -4.50 -4.57
N TRP A 124 -25.21 -4.10 -4.91
CA TRP A 124 -25.46 -3.45 -6.21
C TRP A 124 -24.83 -2.07 -6.32
N SER A 125 -24.74 -1.32 -5.22
CA SER A 125 -24.06 -0.02 -5.22
C SER A 125 -22.56 -0.17 -5.49
N ILE A 126 -21.92 -1.22 -4.93
CA ILE A 126 -20.52 -1.55 -5.22
C ILE A 126 -20.33 -1.97 -6.68
N ALA A 127 -21.22 -2.81 -7.21
CA ALA A 127 -21.19 -3.20 -8.62
C ALA A 127 -21.29 -1.97 -9.55
N ILE A 128 -22.24 -1.07 -9.27
CA ILE A 128 -22.42 0.17 -10.03
C ILE A 128 -21.19 1.08 -9.90
N SER A 129 -20.64 1.24 -8.68
CA SER A 129 -19.43 2.07 -8.50
C SER A 129 -18.23 1.52 -9.27
N CYS A 130 -18.05 0.20 -9.33
CA CYS A 130 -16.97 -0.42 -10.10
C CYS A 130 -17.11 -0.13 -11.59
N ILE A 131 -18.33 -0.24 -12.14
CA ILE A 131 -18.61 0.06 -13.55
C ILE A 131 -18.34 1.54 -13.85
N MET A 132 -18.80 2.45 -12.99
CA MET A 132 -18.53 3.89 -13.13
C MET A 132 -17.03 4.20 -13.12
N GLU A 133 -16.26 3.53 -12.25
CA GLU A 133 -14.81 3.67 -12.19
C GLU A 133 -14.14 3.21 -13.49
N MET A 134 -14.57 2.08 -14.06
CA MET A 134 -14.02 1.58 -15.33
C MET A 134 -14.34 2.48 -16.51
N CYS A 135 -15.50 3.15 -16.53
CA CYS A 135 -15.83 4.13 -17.57
C CYS A 135 -14.85 5.32 -17.60
N CYS A 136 -14.18 5.62 -16.50
CA CYS A 136 -13.22 6.74 -16.40
C CYS A 136 -11.75 6.30 -16.51
N GLU A 137 -11.52 4.98 -16.58
CA GLU A 137 -10.18 4.39 -16.64
C GLU A 137 -9.33 4.92 -17.82
N PRO A 138 -9.89 5.16 -19.04
CA PRO A 138 -9.09 5.73 -20.13
C PRO A 138 -8.50 7.11 -19.81
N LEU A 139 -9.26 7.97 -19.11
CA LEU A 139 -8.80 9.31 -18.73
C LEU A 139 -7.70 9.19 -17.65
N TYR A 140 -7.88 8.29 -16.69
CA TYR A 140 -6.87 8.02 -15.68
C TYR A 140 -5.57 7.46 -16.30
N LEU A 141 -5.68 6.52 -17.24
CA LEU A 141 -4.55 5.94 -17.96
C LEU A 141 -3.75 7.01 -18.70
N VAL A 142 -4.43 7.90 -19.42
CA VAL A 142 -3.79 9.03 -20.12
C VAL A 142 -3.16 9.99 -19.11
N ALA A 143 -3.84 10.31 -18.00
CA ALA A 143 -3.26 11.12 -16.93
C ALA A 143 -1.96 10.50 -16.38
N GLN A 144 -1.91 9.18 -16.23
CA GLN A 144 -0.73 8.46 -15.77
C GLN A 144 0.39 8.42 -16.82
N ALA A 145 0.07 8.11 -18.08
CA ALA A 145 1.04 7.97 -19.15
C ALA A 145 1.74 9.28 -19.53
N PHE A 146 1.03 10.40 -19.44
CA PHE A 146 1.56 11.75 -19.68
C PHE A 146 1.96 12.48 -18.40
N LEU A 147 2.10 11.77 -17.28
CA LEU A 147 2.66 12.30 -16.03
C LEU A 147 1.90 13.50 -15.45
N PHE A 148 0.57 13.54 -15.57
CA PHE A 148 -0.30 14.49 -14.86
C PHE A 148 -0.42 14.14 -13.37
N ILE A 149 0.71 14.15 -12.67
CA ILE A 149 0.84 13.73 -11.26
C ILE A 149 -0.06 14.57 -10.34
N ARG A 150 -0.12 15.89 -10.55
CA ARG A 150 -0.94 16.79 -9.75
C ARG A 150 -2.43 16.48 -9.86
N LEU A 151 -2.92 16.27 -11.08
CA LEU A 151 -4.32 15.87 -11.32
C LEU A 151 -4.64 14.60 -10.55
N ARG A 152 -3.80 13.57 -10.69
CA ARG A 152 -3.99 12.29 -10.02
C ARG A 152 -4.06 12.44 -8.51
N VAL A 153 -3.12 13.18 -7.90
CA VAL A 153 -3.12 13.42 -6.45
C VAL A 153 -4.37 14.16 -6.00
N VAL A 154 -4.84 15.16 -6.76
CA VAL A 154 -6.08 15.89 -6.44
C VAL A 154 -7.29 14.98 -6.56
N CYS A 155 -7.44 14.22 -7.65
CA CYS A 155 -8.56 13.31 -7.85
C CYS A 155 -8.60 12.19 -6.79
N GLU A 156 -7.44 11.61 -6.44
CA GLU A 156 -7.31 10.63 -5.34
C GLU A 156 -7.70 11.25 -3.98
N SER A 157 -7.41 12.55 -3.76
CA SER A 157 -7.83 13.25 -2.55
C SER A 157 -9.34 13.54 -2.55
N VAL A 158 -9.91 13.88 -3.71
CA VAL A 158 -11.36 14.12 -3.88
C VAL A 158 -12.16 12.87 -3.58
N ILE A 159 -11.81 11.72 -4.15
CA ILE A 159 -12.56 10.47 -3.91
C ILE A 159 -12.53 10.09 -2.42
N VAL A 160 -11.36 10.13 -1.78
CA VAL A 160 -11.23 9.80 -0.34
C VAL A 160 -11.96 10.82 0.53
N GLY A 161 -11.81 12.12 0.24
CA GLY A 161 -12.44 13.20 0.98
C GLY A 161 -13.96 13.16 0.90
N VAL A 162 -14.51 13.10 -0.31
CA VAL A 162 -15.96 13.03 -0.55
C VAL A 162 -16.55 11.78 0.09
N ARG A 163 -15.94 10.61 -0.08
CA ARG A 163 -16.42 9.37 0.54
C ARG A 163 -16.47 9.49 2.05
N THR A 164 -15.37 9.93 2.66
CA THR A 164 -15.23 9.97 4.11
C THR A 164 -16.16 11.00 4.75
N VAL A 165 -16.23 12.21 4.18
CA VAL A 165 -17.12 13.28 4.68
C VAL A 165 -18.58 12.89 4.51
N THR A 166 -18.97 12.43 3.32
CA THR A 166 -20.35 12.02 3.04
C THR A 166 -20.77 10.87 3.95
N PHE A 167 -19.92 9.84 4.08
CA PHE A 167 -20.23 8.71 4.95
C PHE A 167 -20.40 9.14 6.41
N THR A 168 -19.50 9.98 6.91
CA THR A 168 -19.57 10.51 8.29
C THR A 168 -20.86 11.29 8.53
N LEU A 169 -21.22 12.21 7.62
CA LEU A 169 -22.43 13.02 7.74
C LEU A 169 -23.70 12.16 7.70
N LEU A 170 -23.75 11.17 6.81
CA LEU A 170 -24.90 10.28 6.68
C LEU A 170 -25.06 9.32 7.85
N VAL A 171 -23.96 8.82 8.43
CA VAL A 171 -24.00 8.00 9.66
C VAL A 171 -24.50 8.81 10.86
N LEU A 172 -24.21 10.12 10.90
CA LEU A 172 -24.76 11.00 11.93
C LEU A 172 -26.25 11.30 11.73
N ALA A 173 -26.70 11.41 10.49
CA ALA A 173 -28.10 11.69 10.16
C ALA A 173 -28.99 10.45 10.27
N TRP A 174 -28.51 9.30 9.80
CA TRP A 174 -29.21 8.03 9.80
C TRP A 174 -28.50 7.11 10.79
N SER A 175 -29.09 6.93 11.96
CA SER A 175 -28.66 5.98 13.01
C SER A 175 -28.06 4.67 12.47
N SER A 176 -27.25 3.96 13.26
CA SER A 176 -26.44 2.79 12.85
C SER A 176 -27.10 1.75 11.91
N ARG A 177 -28.42 1.55 11.97
CA ARG A 177 -29.19 0.68 11.05
C ARG A 177 -29.12 1.10 9.58
N GLY A 178 -28.93 2.39 9.29
CA GLY A 178 -28.80 2.94 7.93
C GLY A 178 -27.36 2.99 7.42
N ALA A 179 -26.38 2.48 8.15
CA ALA A 179 -24.96 2.69 7.83
C ALA A 179 -24.53 2.04 6.52
N VAL A 180 -25.07 0.87 6.14
CA VAL A 180 -24.79 0.27 4.81
C VAL A 180 -25.33 1.16 3.67
N LEU A 181 -26.50 1.77 3.86
CA LEU A 181 -27.05 2.71 2.88
C LEU A 181 -26.21 4.00 2.79
N ALA A 182 -25.78 4.53 3.94
CA ALA A 182 -24.87 5.66 4.02
C ALA A 182 -23.54 5.36 3.29
N PHE A 183 -23.00 4.16 3.48
CA PHE A 183 -21.80 3.69 2.80
C PHE A 183 -22.00 3.60 1.28
N SER A 184 -23.10 3.00 0.83
CA SER A 184 -23.47 2.92 -0.59
C SER A 184 -23.57 4.30 -1.23
N ALA A 185 -24.27 5.24 -0.59
CA ALA A 185 -24.43 6.60 -1.07
C ALA A 185 -23.09 7.34 -1.12
N ALA A 186 -22.27 7.23 -0.06
CA ALA A 186 -20.95 7.84 -0.01
C ALA A 186 -20.01 7.29 -1.08
N GLN A 187 -20.03 5.98 -1.34
CA GLN A 187 -19.25 5.34 -2.38
C GLN A 187 -19.65 5.86 -3.77
N LEU A 188 -20.94 5.85 -4.12
CA LEU A 188 -21.45 6.34 -5.41
C LEU A 188 -21.19 7.83 -5.63
N LEU A 189 -21.39 8.66 -4.61
CA LEU A 189 -21.11 10.09 -4.69
C LEU A 189 -19.61 10.38 -4.86
N SER A 190 -18.76 9.61 -4.18
CA SER A 190 -17.30 9.77 -4.30
C SER A 190 -16.77 9.41 -5.67
N ILE A 191 -17.25 8.31 -6.27
CA ILE A 191 -16.85 7.93 -7.63
C ILE A 191 -17.44 8.90 -8.66
N GLY A 192 -18.68 9.38 -8.47
CA GLY A 192 -19.26 10.42 -9.31
C GLY A 192 -18.45 11.71 -9.29
N ALA A 193 -18.04 12.18 -8.10
CA ALA A 193 -17.19 13.36 -7.95
C ALA A 193 -15.81 13.17 -8.61
N TYR A 194 -15.21 11.98 -8.46
CA TYR A 194 -13.96 11.61 -9.12
C TYR A 194 -14.09 11.65 -10.66
N THR A 195 -15.13 11.03 -11.20
CA THR A 195 -15.48 11.04 -12.63
C THR A 195 -15.61 12.47 -13.14
N VAL A 196 -16.46 13.29 -12.51
CA VAL A 196 -16.67 14.69 -12.91
C VAL A 196 -15.37 15.47 -12.89
N SER A 197 -14.54 15.29 -11.86
CA SER A 197 -13.24 15.97 -11.73
C SER A 197 -12.31 15.67 -12.93
N LEU A 198 -12.22 14.40 -13.36
CA LEU A 198 -11.39 14.02 -14.50
C LEU A 198 -11.92 14.62 -15.81
N TYR A 199 -13.23 14.48 -16.08
CA TYR A 199 -13.82 15.00 -17.31
C TYR A 199 -13.75 16.52 -17.39
N VAL A 200 -14.04 17.23 -16.29
CA VAL A 200 -13.93 18.70 -16.22
C VAL A 200 -12.49 19.14 -16.47
N TYR A 201 -11.50 18.47 -15.85
CA TYR A 201 -10.10 18.80 -16.07
C TYR A 201 -9.68 18.60 -17.53
N PHE A 202 -9.95 17.44 -18.12
CA PHE A 202 -9.56 17.18 -19.50
C PHE A 202 -10.31 18.06 -20.51
N TRP A 203 -11.59 18.37 -20.23
CA TRP A 203 -12.34 19.35 -21.02
C TRP A 203 -11.66 20.72 -21.00
N TRP A 204 -11.33 21.22 -19.81
CA TRP A 204 -10.66 22.49 -19.61
C TRP A 204 -9.27 22.51 -20.26
N TYR A 205 -8.47 21.47 -20.04
CA TYR A 205 -7.11 21.34 -20.57
C TYR A 205 -7.09 21.34 -22.11
N LEU A 206 -7.95 20.53 -22.73
CA LEU A 206 -8.07 20.47 -24.19
C LEU A 206 -8.56 21.79 -24.78
N ARG A 207 -9.52 22.46 -24.13
CA ARG A 207 -10.04 23.76 -24.57
C ARG A 207 -8.97 24.85 -24.52
N GLN A 208 -8.16 24.90 -23.47
CA GLN A 208 -7.05 25.85 -23.39
C GLN A 208 -6.01 25.62 -24.48
N ARG A 209 -5.70 24.36 -24.76
CA ARG A 209 -4.75 24.00 -25.82
C ARG A 209 -5.27 24.37 -27.22
N ALA A 210 -6.58 24.26 -27.44
CA ALA A 210 -7.22 24.69 -28.69
C ALA A 210 -7.26 26.23 -28.88
N LEU A 211 -7.26 27.00 -27.78
CA LEU A 211 -7.29 28.46 -27.78
C LEU A 211 -5.89 29.12 -27.74
N GLY A 212 -4.82 28.32 -27.57
CA GLY A 212 -3.45 28.82 -27.51
C GLY A 212 -2.90 29.26 -28.88
N PRO A 213 -1.93 30.19 -28.94
CA PRO A 213 -1.45 30.84 -30.17
C PRO A 213 -0.69 29.93 -31.17
N GLY A 214 -0.72 28.61 -31.00
CA GLY A 214 -0.03 27.63 -31.87
C GLY A 214 -0.94 26.86 -32.83
N SER A 215 -2.25 27.15 -32.87
CA SER A 215 -3.23 26.40 -33.68
C SER A 215 -3.38 26.86 -35.14
N SER A 216 -2.67 27.91 -35.56
CA SER A 216 -2.86 28.56 -36.88
C SER A 216 -1.74 28.32 -37.90
N THR A 217 -0.87 27.29 -37.76
CA THR A 217 0.26 27.12 -38.72
C THR A 217 0.54 25.67 -39.16
N LYS A 218 -0.46 24.79 -39.26
CA LYS A 218 -0.26 23.45 -39.88
C LYS A 218 -1.41 23.02 -40.79
N SER A 219 -1.81 23.89 -41.72
CA SER A 219 -2.65 23.48 -42.84
C SER A 219 -2.28 24.32 -44.06
N GLU A 220 -1.27 23.88 -44.81
CA GLU A 220 -1.03 24.13 -46.24
C GLU A 220 0.45 23.88 -46.57
N THR A 221 0.81 22.64 -46.92
CA THR A 221 1.74 22.33 -48.02
C THR A 221 1.74 20.82 -48.24
N THR A 222 0.79 20.36 -49.04
CA THR A 222 1.01 19.23 -49.95
C THR A 222 1.46 19.84 -51.26
N LEU A 223 2.67 19.53 -51.71
CA LEU A 223 3.09 19.29 -53.12
C LEU A 223 4.62 19.21 -53.17
N ASP A 224 5.08 18.16 -53.87
CA ASP A 224 6.41 17.94 -54.43
C ASP A 224 7.62 17.81 -53.47
N ASP A 225 8.07 16.56 -53.27
CA ASP A 225 9.26 16.13 -54.02
C ASP A 225 9.48 14.61 -53.92
N THR A 226 9.50 13.98 -55.09
CA THR A 226 9.95 12.62 -55.32
C THR A 226 11.44 12.67 -55.63
N LYS A 227 12.32 12.13 -54.76
CA LYS A 227 13.51 11.32 -55.13
C LYS A 227 14.48 11.11 -53.96
N ASN A 228 15.10 9.93 -54.00
CA ASN A 228 16.33 9.51 -53.34
C ASN A 228 16.30 9.20 -51.84
N SER A 229 16.29 7.90 -51.53
CA SER A 229 17.44 7.31 -50.85
C SER A 229 17.44 5.79 -50.96
N MET A 230 18.42 5.29 -51.71
CA MET A 230 19.00 3.97 -51.51
C MET A 230 20.22 4.16 -50.61
N SER A 231 20.45 3.16 -49.75
CA SER A 231 21.68 2.85 -48.99
C SER A 231 21.74 3.24 -47.51
N SER A 232 22.18 2.22 -46.76
CA SER A 232 22.88 2.22 -45.48
C SER A 232 22.05 2.06 -44.22
N GLU A 233 21.81 0.79 -43.88
CA GLU A 233 21.99 0.29 -42.51
C GLU A 233 23.26 0.89 -41.87
N LYS A 234 23.09 1.49 -40.69
CA LYS A 234 24.06 1.39 -39.58
C LYS A 234 23.42 1.86 -38.27
N SER A 235 23.29 0.89 -37.37
CA SER A 235 23.33 0.97 -35.91
C SER A 235 23.46 2.35 -35.25
N SER A 236 22.56 2.62 -34.30
CA SER A 236 22.96 3.13 -32.98
C SER A 236 21.84 2.94 -31.96
N GLU A 237 21.98 1.90 -31.14
CA GLU A 237 21.47 1.90 -29.76
C GLU A 237 22.01 3.16 -29.05
N SER A 238 21.14 4.13 -28.79
CA SER A 238 21.40 5.13 -27.75
C SER A 238 20.43 4.90 -26.59
N LYS A 239 20.94 4.24 -25.54
CA LYS A 239 20.36 4.31 -24.21
C LYS A 239 20.54 5.74 -23.70
N SER A 240 19.65 6.66 -24.08
CA SER A 240 19.65 8.01 -23.53
C SER A 240 18.93 8.00 -22.16
N LYS A 241 19.70 8.17 -21.10
CA LYS A 241 19.18 8.64 -19.81
C LYS A 241 18.80 10.11 -19.96
N THR A 242 17.68 10.38 -20.62
CA THR A 242 17.08 11.72 -20.63
C THR A 242 16.67 12.10 -19.20
N PRO A 243 17.00 13.30 -18.71
CA PRO A 243 16.52 13.78 -17.42
C PRO A 243 14.99 13.71 -17.33
N PRO A 244 14.39 13.41 -16.15
CA PRO A 244 12.94 13.28 -15.99
C PRO A 244 12.14 14.51 -16.45
N LEU A 245 12.77 15.69 -16.43
CA LEU A 245 12.17 16.98 -16.80
C LEU A 245 12.09 17.23 -18.31
N GLU A 246 13.16 16.93 -19.05
CA GLU A 246 13.15 17.01 -20.52
C GLU A 246 12.14 16.01 -21.10
N ARG A 247 12.03 14.83 -20.47
CA ARG A 247 11.01 13.83 -20.81
C ARG A 247 9.58 14.32 -20.59
N ARG A 248 9.33 15.13 -19.55
CA ARG A 248 7.99 15.67 -19.27
C ARG A 248 7.59 16.71 -20.32
N GLN A 249 8.52 17.58 -20.71
CA GLN A 249 8.27 18.61 -21.73
C GLN A 249 8.00 17.99 -23.11
N SER A 250 8.76 16.98 -23.53
CA SER A 250 8.51 16.28 -24.80
C SER A 250 7.16 15.56 -24.83
N LEU A 251 6.73 14.96 -23.72
CA LEU A 251 5.44 14.28 -23.62
C LEU A 251 4.24 15.26 -23.65
N GLU A 252 4.40 16.46 -23.08
CA GLU A 252 3.37 17.51 -23.11
C GLU A 252 3.24 18.12 -24.53
N GLU A 253 4.36 18.23 -25.27
CA GLU A 253 4.38 18.69 -26.67
C GLU A 253 3.70 17.68 -27.62
N ASP A 254 3.94 16.37 -27.44
CA ASP A 254 3.40 15.28 -28.27
C ASP A 254 2.03 14.73 -27.81
N PHE A 255 1.27 15.46 -26.99
CA PHE A 255 -0.04 15.01 -26.51
C PHE A 255 -1.05 14.86 -27.69
N PRO A 256 -1.61 13.66 -27.96
CA PRO A 256 -2.30 13.37 -29.23
C PRO A 256 -3.81 13.64 -29.21
N PHE A 257 -4.41 13.88 -28.04
CA PHE A 257 -5.86 14.05 -27.88
C PHE A 257 -6.27 15.50 -28.15
N ARG A 258 -7.38 15.70 -28.87
CA ARG A 258 -7.92 17.03 -29.24
C ARG A 258 -9.31 17.26 -28.65
N SER A 259 -10.08 16.20 -28.43
CA SER A 259 -11.45 16.26 -27.92
C SER A 259 -11.70 15.18 -26.87
N LEU A 260 -12.71 15.39 -26.01
CA LEU A 260 -13.17 14.37 -25.08
C LEU A 260 -13.64 13.09 -25.79
N ARG A 261 -14.10 13.20 -27.05
CA ARG A 261 -14.48 12.04 -27.87
C ARG A 261 -13.31 11.14 -28.21
N ASP A 262 -12.08 11.61 -28.08
CA ASP A 262 -10.87 10.82 -28.36
C ASP A 262 -10.57 9.82 -27.23
N PHE A 263 -11.21 9.98 -26.06
CA PHE A 263 -11.15 8.99 -24.97
C PHE A 263 -12.20 7.90 -25.09
N LEU A 264 -13.07 7.92 -26.11
CA LEU A 264 -14.09 6.90 -26.36
C LEU A 264 -13.59 5.88 -27.39
N PRO A 265 -14.12 4.64 -27.38
CA PRO A 265 -13.71 3.65 -28.36
C PRO A 265 -14.18 4.07 -29.76
N LYS A 266 -13.34 3.83 -30.77
CA LYS A 266 -13.61 4.19 -32.17
C LYS A 266 -13.26 3.04 -33.10
N ARG A 267 -14.04 2.85 -34.16
CA ARG A 267 -13.71 1.88 -35.21
C ARG A 267 -12.58 2.44 -36.08
N LEU A 268 -11.49 1.69 -36.22
CA LEU A 268 -10.37 2.03 -37.09
C LEU A 268 -10.55 1.34 -38.45
N GLU A 269 -10.52 2.08 -39.55
CA GLU A 269 -10.83 1.52 -40.89
C GLU A 269 -9.65 0.74 -41.50
N ASN A 270 -8.41 1.21 -41.29
CA ASN A 270 -7.21 0.64 -41.94
C ASN A 270 -6.22 -0.03 -40.99
N ASP A 271 -6.46 0.04 -39.68
CA ASP A 271 -5.59 -0.50 -38.64
C ASP A 271 -6.31 -1.59 -37.83
N SER A 272 -5.53 -2.43 -37.15
CA SER A 272 -6.10 -3.32 -36.14
C SER A 272 -6.86 -2.51 -35.09
N GLN A 273 -8.07 -2.96 -34.71
CA GLN A 273 -8.91 -2.23 -33.75
C GLN A 273 -8.21 -2.02 -32.40
N MET A 274 -7.29 -2.92 -32.06
CA MET A 274 -6.57 -2.94 -30.80
C MET A 274 -5.10 -3.26 -31.06
N ASP A 275 -4.24 -2.86 -30.12
CA ASP A 275 -2.83 -3.23 -30.15
C ASP A 275 -2.68 -4.69 -29.69
N THR A 276 -2.39 -5.58 -30.64
CA THR A 276 -2.23 -7.02 -30.39
C THR A 276 -1.05 -7.34 -29.46
N LYS A 277 0.01 -6.52 -29.48
CA LYS A 277 1.17 -6.72 -28.59
C LYS A 277 0.78 -6.39 -27.16
N LEU A 278 0.09 -5.26 -26.95
CA LEU A 278 -0.42 -4.88 -25.64
C LEU A 278 -1.49 -5.84 -25.14
N LEU A 279 -2.35 -6.38 -26.01
CA LEU A 279 -3.32 -7.41 -25.63
C LEU A 279 -2.64 -8.69 -25.12
N ARG A 280 -1.60 -9.17 -25.82
CA ARG A 280 -0.80 -10.34 -25.38
C ARG A 280 -0.07 -10.08 -24.06
N LEU A 281 0.46 -8.87 -23.89
CA LEU A 281 1.10 -8.44 -22.65
C LEU A 281 0.08 -8.37 -21.50
N THR A 282 -1.11 -7.83 -21.76
CA THR A 282 -2.24 -7.77 -20.82
C THR A 282 -2.60 -9.18 -20.35
N TRP A 283 -2.76 -10.13 -21.26
CA TRP A 283 -3.04 -11.53 -20.92
C TRP A 283 -1.96 -12.13 -20.00
N SER A 284 -0.69 -11.82 -20.27
CA SER A 284 0.43 -12.28 -19.44
C SER A 284 0.36 -11.68 -18.03
N PHE A 285 0.08 -10.39 -17.91
CA PHE A 285 -0.12 -9.73 -16.62
C PHE A 285 -1.37 -10.20 -15.89
N MET A 286 -2.44 -10.57 -16.60
CA MET A 286 -3.66 -11.08 -15.99
C MET A 286 -3.41 -12.41 -15.26
N LYS A 287 -2.68 -13.34 -15.88
CA LYS A 287 -2.26 -14.61 -15.24
C LYS A 287 -1.45 -14.38 -13.96
N GLN A 288 -0.47 -13.47 -14.03
CA GLN A 288 0.35 -13.12 -12.86
C GLN A 288 -0.47 -12.41 -11.78
N GLY A 289 -1.40 -11.55 -12.20
CA GLY A 289 -2.29 -10.79 -11.33
C GLY A 289 -3.20 -11.68 -10.50
N LEU A 290 -3.83 -12.70 -11.13
CA LEU A 290 -4.75 -13.59 -10.42
C LEU A 290 -4.08 -14.30 -9.23
N LEU A 291 -2.88 -14.85 -9.44
CA LEU A 291 -2.11 -15.45 -8.36
C LEU A 291 -1.79 -14.40 -7.30
N LYS A 292 -1.27 -13.23 -7.71
CA LYS A 292 -0.94 -12.14 -6.78
C LYS A 292 -2.14 -11.69 -5.94
N GLN A 293 -3.33 -11.61 -6.52
CA GLN A 293 -4.55 -11.21 -5.81
C GLN A 293 -4.92 -12.21 -4.73
N LEU A 294 -4.86 -13.51 -5.04
CA LEU A 294 -5.11 -14.56 -4.07
C LEU A 294 -4.09 -14.54 -2.93
N LEU A 295 -2.82 -14.24 -3.24
CA LEU A 295 -1.77 -14.15 -2.21
C LEU A 295 -1.86 -12.88 -1.36
N THR A 296 -2.41 -11.78 -1.90
CA THR A 296 -2.47 -10.48 -1.22
C THR A 296 -3.73 -10.36 -0.37
N ASP A 297 -4.89 -10.66 -0.95
CA ASP A 297 -6.19 -10.57 -0.28
C ASP A 297 -6.69 -11.92 0.25
N GLY A 298 -5.82 -12.96 0.24
CA GLY A 298 -6.12 -14.33 0.66
C GLY A 298 -6.77 -14.43 2.03
N GLU A 299 -6.29 -13.64 2.99
CA GLU A 299 -6.85 -13.56 4.34
C GLU A 299 -8.33 -13.13 4.32
N ARG A 300 -8.65 -12.06 3.58
CA ARG A 300 -10.02 -11.54 3.45
C ARG A 300 -10.93 -12.50 2.68
N TYR A 301 -10.39 -13.19 1.66
CA TYR A 301 -11.12 -14.27 1.01
C TYR A 301 -11.44 -15.41 1.97
N VAL A 302 -10.50 -15.85 2.81
CA VAL A 302 -10.76 -16.90 3.81
C VAL A 302 -11.82 -16.45 4.82
N MET A 303 -11.77 -15.20 5.29
CA MET A 303 -12.79 -14.63 6.20
C MET A 303 -14.19 -14.54 5.58
N THR A 304 -14.27 -14.32 4.27
CA THR A 304 -15.54 -14.06 3.56
C THR A 304 -16.17 -15.33 3.03
N VAL A 305 -15.37 -16.22 2.44
CA VAL A 305 -15.83 -17.46 1.79
C VAL A 305 -16.16 -18.55 2.81
N PHE A 306 -15.35 -18.67 3.86
CA PHE A 306 -15.60 -19.64 4.92
C PHE A 306 -16.26 -18.93 6.11
N PRO A 307 -17.41 -19.42 6.61
CA PRO A 307 -18.10 -18.84 7.77
C PRO A 307 -17.37 -19.20 9.08
N LEU A 308 -16.09 -18.84 9.19
CA LEU A 308 -15.23 -19.13 10.35
C LEU A 308 -15.35 -18.05 11.43
N LEU A 309 -15.70 -16.82 11.05
CA LEU A 309 -15.84 -15.67 11.93
C LEU A 309 -17.19 -15.00 11.71
N SER A 310 -17.81 -14.56 12.81
CA SER A 310 -18.96 -13.66 12.78
C SER A 310 -18.59 -12.30 12.18
N PHE A 311 -19.58 -11.54 11.69
CA PHE A 311 -19.35 -10.19 11.16
C PHE A 311 -18.72 -9.24 12.19
N ALA A 312 -19.11 -9.36 13.47
CA ALA A 312 -18.54 -8.55 14.54
C ALA A 312 -17.05 -8.86 14.78
N GLU A 313 -16.66 -10.14 14.72
CA GLU A 313 -15.25 -10.55 14.79
C GLU A 313 -14.46 -10.04 13.58
N GLN A 314 -15.04 -10.10 12.38
CA GLN A 314 -14.44 -9.56 11.15
C GLN A 314 -14.20 -8.05 11.25
N GLY A 315 -15.20 -7.28 11.72
CA GLY A 315 -15.06 -5.84 11.93
C GLY A 315 -14.04 -5.50 13.00
N THR A 316 -14.08 -6.19 14.14
CA THR A 316 -13.10 -6.00 15.22
C THR A 316 -11.68 -6.31 14.74
N PHE A 317 -11.51 -7.40 13.99
CA PHE A 317 -10.23 -7.78 13.40
C PHE A 317 -9.73 -6.74 12.40
N ASP A 318 -10.56 -6.28 11.45
CA ASP A 318 -10.14 -5.27 10.45
C ASP A 318 -9.71 -3.97 11.12
N VAL A 319 -10.43 -3.52 12.15
CA VAL A 319 -10.07 -2.33 12.94
C VAL A 319 -8.72 -2.51 13.63
N VAL A 320 -8.52 -3.63 14.32
CA VAL A 320 -7.27 -3.92 15.04
C VAL A 320 -6.10 -4.09 14.06
N ASN A 321 -6.28 -4.78 12.94
CA ASN A 321 -5.25 -4.99 11.93
C ASN A 321 -4.85 -3.65 11.27
N ASN A 322 -5.82 -2.78 10.98
CA ASN A 322 -5.55 -1.44 10.46
C ASN A 322 -4.80 -0.56 11.47
N LEU A 323 -5.16 -0.62 12.76
CA LEU A 323 -4.47 0.10 13.83
C LEU A 323 -3.05 -0.43 14.05
N GLY A 324 -2.91 -1.75 14.16
CA GLY A 324 -1.65 -2.42 14.44
C GLY A 324 -0.65 -2.36 13.27
N SER A 325 -1.12 -2.25 12.03
CA SER A 325 -0.24 -2.08 10.85
C SER A 325 0.28 -0.65 10.66
N LEU A 326 -0.13 0.33 11.48
CA LEU A 326 0.38 1.72 11.38
C LEU A 326 1.90 1.80 11.59
N ALA A 327 2.45 1.03 12.53
CA ALA A 327 3.89 0.96 12.76
C ALA A 327 4.64 0.55 11.49
N ALA A 328 4.12 -0.44 10.76
CA ALA A 328 4.66 -0.85 9.47
C ALA A 328 4.64 0.29 8.44
N ARG A 329 3.50 0.97 8.33
CA ARG A 329 3.28 2.00 7.31
C ARG A 329 4.15 3.24 7.52
N PHE A 330 4.35 3.66 8.78
CA PHE A 330 5.01 4.92 9.09
C PHE A 330 6.47 4.79 9.54
N LEU A 331 6.86 3.63 10.08
CA LEU A 331 8.21 3.42 10.62
C LEU A 331 9.01 2.44 9.77
N PHE A 332 8.52 1.22 9.59
CA PHE A 332 9.32 0.17 8.95
C PHE A 332 9.45 0.33 7.43
N ARG A 333 8.36 0.63 6.71
CA ARG A 333 8.41 0.79 5.24
C ARG A 333 9.42 1.84 4.76
N PRO A 334 9.47 3.07 5.33
CA PRO A 334 10.49 4.04 4.94
C PRO A 334 11.93 3.56 5.21
N ILE A 335 12.14 2.81 6.30
CA ILE A 335 13.43 2.19 6.63
C ILE A 335 13.78 1.14 5.57
N GLU A 336 12.86 0.23 5.24
CA GLU A 336 13.03 -0.80 4.22
C GLU A 336 13.39 -0.20 2.86
N GLU A 337 12.64 0.80 2.38
CA GLU A 337 12.91 1.45 1.08
C GLU A 337 14.30 2.12 1.06
N SER A 338 14.67 2.78 2.15
CA SER A 338 15.98 3.43 2.29
C SER A 338 17.12 2.41 2.33
N CYS A 339 16.94 1.32 3.07
CA CYS A 339 17.90 0.22 3.15
C CYS A 339 18.06 -0.49 1.80
N TYR A 340 16.95 -0.75 1.10
CA TYR A 340 16.98 -1.40 -0.21
C TYR A 340 17.81 -0.56 -1.19
N PHE A 341 17.54 0.74 -1.24
CA PHE A 341 18.30 1.67 -2.05
C PHE A 341 19.79 1.64 -1.68
N TYR A 342 20.13 1.83 -0.40
CA TYR A 342 21.50 1.83 0.08
C TYR A 342 22.26 0.55 -0.29
N PHE A 343 21.74 -0.64 0.06
CA PHE A 343 22.42 -1.91 -0.19
C PHE A 343 22.54 -2.23 -1.67
N SER A 344 21.57 -1.83 -2.50
CA SER A 344 21.64 -2.01 -3.95
C SER A 344 22.78 -1.23 -4.63
N GLN A 345 23.24 -0.13 -4.00
CA GLN A 345 24.34 0.68 -4.52
C GLN A 345 25.70 0.24 -3.98
N VAL A 346 25.72 -0.28 -2.75
CA VAL A 346 26.97 -0.62 -2.05
C VAL A 346 27.41 -2.06 -2.32
N VAL A 347 26.48 -3.01 -2.38
CA VAL A 347 26.78 -4.44 -2.49
C VAL A 347 26.53 -4.93 -3.90
N GLN A 348 27.58 -5.45 -4.54
CA GLN A 348 27.45 -6.07 -5.87
C GLN A 348 26.82 -7.46 -5.74
N ARG A 349 25.84 -7.77 -6.60
CA ARG A 349 25.06 -9.02 -6.57
C ARG A 349 25.91 -10.24 -6.94
N ASP A 350 26.66 -10.15 -8.02
CA ASP A 350 27.34 -11.30 -8.65
C ASP A 350 28.74 -11.59 -8.09
N VAL A 351 29.17 -10.91 -7.02
CA VAL A 351 30.54 -11.00 -6.48
C VAL A 351 30.53 -11.40 -5.00
N PRO A 352 31.28 -12.42 -4.54
CA PRO A 352 31.43 -12.77 -3.12
C PRO A 352 31.91 -11.59 -2.25
N ILE A 353 31.46 -11.48 -0.99
CA ILE A 353 31.76 -10.33 -0.10
C ILE A 353 33.28 -10.17 0.09
N LYS A 354 33.99 -11.30 0.21
CA LYS A 354 35.45 -11.36 0.35
C LYS A 354 36.21 -10.75 -0.84
N ASN A 355 35.59 -10.74 -2.03
CA ASN A 355 36.22 -10.25 -3.26
C ASN A 355 35.84 -8.80 -3.58
N GLN A 356 35.03 -8.16 -2.74
CA GLN A 356 34.65 -6.75 -2.88
C GLN A 356 35.52 -5.85 -2.01
N ASN A 357 35.34 -4.54 -2.12
CA ASN A 357 36.03 -3.58 -1.27
C ASN A 357 35.66 -3.81 0.21
N GLN A 358 36.64 -4.24 1.01
CA GLN A 358 36.41 -4.67 2.39
C GLN A 358 35.93 -3.51 3.28
N THR A 359 36.33 -2.26 3.02
CA THR A 359 35.83 -1.11 3.80
C THR A 359 34.33 -0.89 3.56
N SER A 360 33.90 -0.91 2.29
CA SER A 360 32.49 -0.81 1.93
C SER A 360 31.66 -1.99 2.44
N MET A 361 32.21 -3.21 2.46
CA MET A 361 31.53 -4.39 2.99
C MET A 361 31.41 -4.36 4.52
N GLN A 362 32.43 -3.83 5.22
CA GLN A 362 32.38 -3.59 6.64
C GLN A 362 31.33 -2.53 6.99
N GLU A 363 31.24 -1.44 6.23
CA GLU A 363 30.20 -0.43 6.38
C GLU A 363 28.80 -1.01 6.13
N ALA A 364 28.62 -1.75 5.04
CA ALA A 364 27.34 -2.40 4.75
C ALA A 364 26.91 -3.38 5.85
N ALA A 365 27.85 -4.18 6.38
CA ALA A 365 27.58 -5.09 7.49
C ALA A 365 27.17 -4.32 8.76
N ARG A 366 27.91 -3.26 9.12
CA ARG A 366 27.58 -2.41 10.27
C ARG A 366 26.22 -1.74 10.12
N VAL A 367 25.90 -1.20 8.94
CA VAL A 367 24.59 -0.59 8.69
C VAL A 367 23.48 -1.63 8.84
N LEU A 368 23.64 -2.83 8.29
CA LEU A 368 22.65 -3.90 8.44
C LEU A 368 22.48 -4.31 9.91
N GLU A 369 23.58 -4.47 10.64
CA GLU A 369 23.59 -4.80 12.06
C GLU A 369 22.85 -3.74 12.89
N GLN A 370 23.16 -2.47 12.70
CA GLN A 370 22.55 -1.35 13.42
C GLN A 370 21.06 -1.19 13.09
N VAL A 371 20.68 -1.35 11.82
CA VAL A 371 19.27 -1.30 11.43
C VAL A 371 18.50 -2.46 12.04
N LEU A 372 19.02 -3.69 11.97
CA LEU A 372 18.41 -4.86 12.60
C LEU A 372 18.26 -4.66 14.11
N HIS A 373 19.25 -4.09 14.77
CA HIS A 373 19.19 -3.80 16.21
C HIS A 373 18.11 -2.78 16.54
N CYS A 374 18.04 -1.69 15.78
CA CYS A 374 17.04 -0.64 15.95
C CYS A 374 15.62 -1.17 15.74
N VAL A 375 15.34 -1.85 14.62
CA VAL A 375 13.99 -2.34 14.30
C VAL A 375 13.53 -3.44 15.25
N THR A 376 14.45 -4.31 15.69
CA THR A 376 14.14 -5.38 16.65
C THR A 376 13.85 -4.78 18.03
N SER A 377 14.66 -3.81 18.48
CA SER A 377 14.42 -3.09 19.74
C SER A 377 13.08 -2.37 19.73
N LEU A 378 12.74 -1.68 18.64
CA LEU A 378 11.45 -1.01 18.47
C LEU A 378 10.29 -2.01 18.48
N GLY A 379 10.42 -3.13 17.76
CA GLY A 379 9.43 -4.20 17.75
C GLY A 379 9.20 -4.81 19.14
N LEU A 380 10.27 -4.99 19.92
CA LEU A 380 10.19 -5.52 21.29
C LEU A 380 9.53 -4.54 22.26
N VAL A 381 9.80 -3.24 22.13
CA VAL A 381 9.09 -2.20 22.90
C VAL A 381 7.60 -2.26 22.60
N VAL A 382 7.21 -2.33 21.32
CA VAL A 382 5.79 -2.45 20.94
C VAL A 382 5.19 -3.74 21.47
N LEU A 383 5.91 -4.87 21.40
CA LEU A 383 5.45 -6.15 21.94
C LEU A 383 5.17 -6.08 23.43
N VAL A 384 6.13 -5.58 24.22
CA VAL A 384 6.08 -5.55 25.69
C VAL A 384 5.01 -4.57 26.18
N PHE A 385 5.07 -3.30 25.78
CA PHE A 385 4.09 -2.31 26.22
C PHE A 385 2.70 -2.59 25.62
N GLY A 386 2.66 -3.14 24.41
CA GLY A 386 1.40 -3.56 23.78
C GLY A 386 0.61 -4.58 24.60
N GLN A 387 1.27 -5.42 25.42
CA GLN A 387 0.57 -6.36 26.29
C GLN A 387 -0.31 -5.64 27.30
N SER A 388 0.21 -4.65 28.03
CA SER A 388 -0.55 -4.00 29.11
C SER A 388 -1.39 -2.81 28.63
N TYR A 389 -0.98 -2.13 27.55
CA TYR A 389 -1.61 -0.89 27.10
C TYR A 389 -2.58 -1.07 25.92
N ALA A 390 -2.74 -2.28 25.37
CA ALA A 390 -3.69 -2.55 24.29
C ALA A 390 -5.11 -2.09 24.64
N ARG A 391 -5.60 -2.42 25.85
CA ARG A 391 -6.95 -2.05 26.30
C ARG A 391 -7.13 -0.52 26.39
N LEU A 392 -6.12 0.18 26.93
CA LEU A 392 -6.13 1.64 27.02
C LEU A 392 -6.13 2.27 25.62
N LEU A 393 -5.28 1.76 24.71
CA LEU A 393 -5.18 2.28 23.35
C LEU A 393 -6.49 2.10 22.58
N LEU A 394 -7.14 0.93 22.71
CA LEU A 394 -8.44 0.68 22.09
C LEU A 394 -9.54 1.58 22.63
N LEU A 395 -9.54 1.86 23.94
CA LEU A 395 -10.47 2.80 24.56
C LEU A 395 -10.26 4.23 24.02
N LEU A 396 -9.00 4.67 23.91
CA LEU A 396 -8.67 5.99 23.34
C LEU A 396 -9.03 6.08 21.86
N TYR A 397 -8.92 4.98 21.12
CA TYR A 397 -9.23 4.92 19.70
C TYR A 397 -10.75 4.81 19.46
N GLY A 398 -11.32 3.63 19.69
CA GLY A 398 -12.71 3.28 19.36
C GLY A 398 -13.74 3.56 20.46
N GLY A 399 -13.33 4.11 21.60
CA GLY A 399 -14.25 4.41 22.71
C GLY A 399 -14.86 3.15 23.33
N GLN A 400 -16.02 3.32 23.99
CA GLN A 400 -16.71 2.20 24.64
C GLN A 400 -17.27 1.17 23.64
N SER A 401 -17.62 1.58 22.42
CA SER A 401 -18.12 0.66 21.37
C SER A 401 -17.12 -0.47 21.08
N LEU A 402 -15.84 -0.12 20.89
CA LEU A 402 -14.77 -1.11 20.71
C LEU A 402 -14.40 -1.81 22.03
N ALA A 403 -14.69 -1.17 23.18
CA ALA A 403 -14.48 -1.75 24.51
C ALA A 403 -15.57 -2.75 24.93
N VAL A 404 -16.76 -2.76 24.32
CA VAL A 404 -17.76 -3.84 24.52
C VAL A 404 -17.20 -5.16 23.97
N SER A 405 -16.49 -5.10 22.84
CA SER A 405 -15.66 -6.20 22.33
C SER A 405 -14.26 -6.25 22.96
N ALA A 406 -14.02 -5.57 24.11
CA ALA A 406 -12.68 -5.39 24.66
C ALA A 406 -11.93 -6.70 24.84
N GLY A 407 -12.59 -7.79 25.26
CA GLY A 407 -11.91 -9.08 25.43
C GLY A 407 -11.22 -9.53 24.13
N LEU A 408 -11.98 -9.57 23.04
CA LEU A 408 -11.46 -9.97 21.73
C LEU A 408 -10.54 -8.91 21.13
N ALA A 409 -10.96 -7.64 21.09
CA ALA A 409 -10.19 -6.56 20.49
C ALA A 409 -8.82 -6.39 21.19
N THR A 410 -8.80 -6.49 22.52
CA THR A 410 -7.56 -6.44 23.30
C THR A 410 -6.69 -7.64 23.01
N LEU A 411 -7.25 -8.85 22.97
CA LEU A 411 -6.48 -10.05 22.64
C LEU A 411 -5.87 -9.95 21.23
N LEU A 412 -6.66 -9.53 20.24
CA LEU A 412 -6.18 -9.32 18.87
C LEU A 412 -5.06 -8.29 18.82
N LEU A 413 -5.20 -7.15 19.50
CA LEU A 413 -4.17 -6.11 19.48
C LEU A 413 -2.89 -6.58 20.18
N ARG A 414 -3.01 -7.29 21.30
CA ARG A 414 -1.87 -7.93 22.00
C ARG A 414 -1.13 -8.93 21.11
N THR A 415 -1.86 -9.77 20.40
CA THR A 415 -1.28 -10.69 19.40
C THR A 415 -0.68 -9.92 18.23
N HIS A 416 -1.30 -8.84 17.79
CA HIS A 416 -0.77 -8.02 16.71
C HIS A 416 0.54 -7.32 17.07
N CYS A 417 0.76 -6.98 18.34
CA CYS A 417 2.05 -6.48 18.81
C CYS A 417 3.19 -7.51 18.59
N LEU A 418 2.90 -8.82 18.63
CA LEU A 418 3.84 -9.86 18.19
C LEU A 418 4.07 -9.80 16.67
N ALA A 419 3.00 -9.65 15.90
CA ALA A 419 3.10 -9.50 14.44
C ALA A 419 3.94 -8.28 14.03
N VAL A 420 3.89 -7.17 14.78
CA VAL A 420 4.73 -5.98 14.55
C VAL A 420 6.22 -6.30 14.68
N LEU A 421 6.62 -7.10 15.67
CA LEU A 421 8.01 -7.55 15.81
C LEU A 421 8.46 -8.40 14.62
N PHE A 422 7.64 -9.38 14.22
CA PHE A 422 7.94 -10.20 13.04
C PHE A 422 8.04 -9.36 11.76
N LEU A 423 7.16 -8.38 11.61
CA LEU A 423 7.13 -7.49 10.46
C LEU A 423 8.40 -6.63 10.38
N ALA A 424 8.87 -6.10 11.52
CA ALA A 424 10.10 -5.31 11.61
C ALA A 424 11.33 -6.09 11.13
N VAL A 425 11.48 -7.32 11.64
CA VAL A 425 12.60 -8.21 11.33
C VAL A 425 12.50 -8.75 9.90
N ASN A 426 11.30 -9.17 9.48
CA ASN A 426 11.06 -9.67 8.13
C ASN A 426 11.40 -8.61 7.10
N GLY A 427 10.84 -7.39 7.24
CA GLY A 427 11.04 -6.30 6.31
C GLY A 427 12.51 -5.99 6.07
N THR A 428 13.29 -5.85 7.14
CA THR A 428 14.72 -5.49 7.07
C THR A 428 15.58 -6.61 6.48
N THR A 429 15.38 -7.86 6.93
CA THR A 429 16.18 -9.00 6.45
C THR A 429 15.87 -9.34 4.99
N GLU A 430 14.59 -9.33 4.61
CA GLU A 430 14.13 -9.58 3.24
C GLU A 430 14.57 -8.46 2.29
N CYS A 431 14.48 -7.20 2.73
CA CYS A 431 14.97 -6.05 1.99
C CYS A 431 16.44 -6.20 1.60
N TYR A 432 17.33 -6.51 2.56
CA TYR A 432 18.74 -6.74 2.27
C TYR A 432 18.95 -7.90 1.30
N ALA A 433 18.24 -9.01 1.52
CA ALA A 433 18.32 -10.18 0.66
C ALA A 433 17.95 -9.82 -0.79
N LEU A 434 16.81 -9.19 -1.03
CA LEU A 434 16.35 -8.80 -2.37
C LEU A 434 17.23 -7.72 -3.02
N ALA A 435 17.85 -6.84 -2.23
CA ALA A 435 18.78 -5.84 -2.74
C ALA A 435 20.06 -6.47 -3.30
N THR A 436 20.48 -7.61 -2.73
CA THR A 436 21.82 -8.19 -2.93
C THR A 436 21.84 -9.58 -3.61
N MET A 437 20.69 -10.23 -3.76
CA MET A 437 20.55 -11.50 -4.50
C MET A 437 20.79 -11.32 -6.01
N ASP A 438 21.44 -12.31 -6.61
CA ASP A 438 21.55 -12.45 -8.07
C ASP A 438 20.22 -12.89 -8.70
N THR A 439 20.15 -12.87 -10.04
CA THR A 439 18.93 -13.22 -10.79
C THR A 439 18.47 -14.66 -10.52
N TYR A 440 19.40 -15.62 -10.44
CA TYR A 440 19.07 -17.03 -10.19
C TYR A 440 18.50 -17.23 -8.78
N GLN A 441 19.08 -16.55 -7.79
CA GLN A 441 18.62 -16.55 -6.41
C GLN A 441 17.24 -15.92 -6.28
N ILE A 442 16.97 -14.81 -6.98
CA ILE A 442 15.65 -14.16 -7.01
C ILE A 442 14.60 -15.09 -7.62
N ASP A 443 14.91 -15.78 -8.72
CA ASP A 443 13.96 -16.70 -9.35
C ASP A 443 13.65 -17.90 -8.44
N ARG A 444 14.69 -18.46 -7.79
CA ARG A 444 14.52 -19.53 -6.79
C ARG A 444 13.72 -19.04 -5.58
N TYR A 445 13.98 -17.83 -5.12
CA TYR A 445 13.27 -17.19 -4.01
C TYR A 445 11.78 -17.01 -4.35
N ASN A 446 11.48 -16.42 -5.51
CA ASN A 446 10.12 -16.23 -6.00
C ASN A 446 9.35 -17.54 -6.16
N LYS A 447 10.00 -18.58 -6.71
CA LYS A 447 9.39 -19.92 -6.80
C LYS A 447 9.08 -20.50 -5.42
N THR A 448 9.98 -20.34 -4.46
CA THR A 448 9.78 -20.79 -3.07
C THR A 448 8.65 -20.03 -2.39
N MET A 449 8.57 -18.71 -2.62
CA MET A 449 7.51 -17.84 -2.12
C MET A 449 6.13 -18.27 -2.58
N VAL A 450 5.97 -18.75 -3.82
CA VAL A 450 4.68 -19.29 -4.30
C VAL A 450 4.23 -20.49 -3.46
N TYR A 451 5.12 -21.46 -3.21
CA TYR A 451 4.78 -22.63 -2.39
C TYR A 451 4.47 -22.25 -0.93
N LEU A 452 5.26 -21.35 -0.34
CA LEU A 452 5.01 -20.84 1.01
C LEU A 452 3.68 -20.10 1.11
N SER A 453 3.29 -19.37 0.07
CA SER A 453 2.04 -18.63 0.09
C SER A 453 0.81 -19.56 -0.03
N ILE A 454 0.92 -20.68 -0.75
CA ILE A 454 -0.10 -21.74 -0.74
C ILE A 454 -0.19 -22.39 0.65
N ALA A 455 0.95 -22.70 1.27
CA ALA A 455 0.98 -23.24 2.63
C ALA A 455 0.36 -22.25 3.64
N PHE A 456 0.64 -20.96 3.50
CA PHE A 456 0.05 -19.89 4.32
C PHE A 456 -1.47 -19.86 4.24
N LEU A 457 -2.09 -20.03 3.07
CA LEU A 457 -3.56 -20.11 2.96
C LEU A 457 -4.11 -21.30 3.75
N GLY A 458 -3.44 -22.46 3.69
CA GLY A 458 -3.79 -23.63 4.50
C GLY A 458 -3.62 -23.38 6.00
N THR A 459 -2.53 -22.74 6.41
CA THR A 459 -2.27 -22.37 7.81
C THR A 459 -3.30 -21.37 8.33
N ASN A 460 -3.70 -20.38 7.53
CA ASN A 460 -4.78 -19.45 7.91
C ASN A 460 -6.07 -20.20 8.19
N TRP A 461 -6.50 -21.05 7.25
CA TRP A 461 -7.73 -21.81 7.43
C TRP A 461 -7.66 -22.70 8.69
N LEU A 462 -6.54 -23.39 8.92
CA LEU A 462 -6.33 -24.24 10.09
C LEU A 462 -6.34 -23.45 11.39
N PHE A 463 -5.53 -22.39 11.50
CA PHE A 463 -5.40 -21.62 12.73
C PHE A 463 -6.67 -20.84 13.04
N THR A 464 -7.36 -20.31 12.03
CA THR A 464 -8.64 -19.63 12.26
C THR A 464 -9.70 -20.61 12.76
N ARG A 465 -9.71 -21.85 12.27
CA ARG A 465 -10.60 -22.89 12.81
C ARG A 465 -10.32 -23.24 14.28
N LEU A 466 -9.05 -23.18 14.70
CA LEU A 466 -8.63 -23.57 16.05
C LEU A 466 -8.67 -22.41 17.07
N LEU A 467 -8.36 -21.19 16.63
CA LEU A 467 -8.07 -20.03 17.49
C LEU A 467 -8.93 -18.80 17.14
N GLY A 468 -9.91 -18.95 16.24
CA GLY A 468 -10.75 -17.84 15.77
C GLY A 468 -9.93 -16.75 15.06
N SER A 469 -10.29 -15.49 15.25
CA SER A 469 -9.66 -14.36 14.55
C SER A 469 -8.19 -14.14 14.92
N VAL A 470 -7.77 -14.58 16.12
CA VAL A 470 -6.35 -14.60 16.55
C VAL A 470 -5.52 -15.52 15.64
N GLY A 471 -6.13 -16.58 15.11
CA GLY A 471 -5.51 -17.53 14.21
C GLY A 471 -4.94 -16.88 12.94
N PHE A 472 -5.61 -15.87 12.39
CA PHE A 472 -5.11 -15.11 11.22
C PHE A 472 -3.80 -14.38 11.53
N ILE A 473 -3.72 -13.72 12.68
CA ILE A 473 -2.50 -12.99 13.08
C ILE A 473 -1.34 -13.97 13.27
N LEU A 474 -1.58 -15.11 13.91
CA LEU A 474 -0.57 -16.14 14.14
C LEU A 474 -0.13 -16.82 12.84
N ALA A 475 -1.06 -17.10 11.92
CA ALA A 475 -0.73 -17.64 10.60
C ALA A 475 0.17 -16.67 9.82
N ASN A 476 -0.09 -15.37 9.92
CA ASN A 476 0.78 -14.34 9.33
C ASN A 476 2.14 -14.28 10.02
N CYS A 477 2.21 -14.44 11.34
CA CYS A 477 3.48 -14.58 12.06
C CYS A 477 4.28 -15.82 11.59
N CYS A 478 3.63 -16.96 11.38
CA CYS A 478 4.28 -18.15 10.81
C CYS A 478 4.82 -17.88 9.39
N ASN A 479 4.04 -17.21 8.54
CA ASN A 479 4.46 -16.84 7.19
C ASN A 479 5.69 -15.92 7.23
N MET A 480 5.64 -14.83 7.99
CA MET A 480 6.79 -13.93 8.19
C MET A 480 7.98 -14.67 8.81
N GLY A 481 7.75 -15.58 9.76
CA GLY A 481 8.80 -16.40 10.37
C GLY A 481 9.55 -17.26 9.35
N THR A 482 8.84 -17.92 8.43
CA THR A 482 9.48 -18.70 7.37
C THR A 482 10.33 -17.84 6.44
N ARG A 483 9.87 -16.63 6.11
CA ARG A 483 10.60 -15.65 5.29
C ARG A 483 11.84 -15.11 6.00
N ILE A 484 11.74 -14.78 7.29
CA ILE A 484 12.89 -14.41 8.13
C ILE A 484 13.94 -15.53 8.12
N VAL A 485 13.54 -16.79 8.30
CA VAL A 485 14.47 -17.93 8.27
C VAL A 485 15.19 -18.04 6.92
N GLN A 486 14.50 -17.81 5.80
CA GLN A 486 15.11 -17.84 4.48
C GLN A 486 16.07 -16.67 4.25
N ALA A 487 15.65 -15.45 4.58
CA ALA A 487 16.47 -14.25 4.41
C ALA A 487 17.72 -14.31 5.30
N THR A 488 17.59 -14.73 6.56
CA THR A 488 18.73 -14.89 7.47
C THR A 488 19.68 -16.01 7.05
N ARG A 489 19.17 -17.13 6.52
CA ARG A 489 20.02 -18.18 5.91
C ARG A 489 20.83 -17.64 4.73
N PHE A 490 20.21 -16.83 3.87
CA PHE A 490 20.89 -16.17 2.76
C PHE A 490 21.98 -15.21 3.26
N ILE A 491 21.65 -14.31 4.20
CA ILE A 491 22.61 -13.36 4.78
C ILE A 491 23.79 -14.11 5.42
N ARG A 492 23.52 -15.14 6.22
CA ARG A 492 24.56 -15.94 6.87
C ARG A 492 25.48 -16.64 5.86
N PHE A 493 24.91 -17.18 4.79
CA PHE A 493 25.69 -17.79 3.71
C PHE A 493 26.55 -16.73 2.99
N ARG A 494 25.99 -15.56 2.71
CA ARG A 494 26.65 -14.45 2.02
C ARG A 494 27.88 -13.92 2.77
N TYR A 495 27.82 -13.89 4.11
CA TYR A 495 28.87 -13.36 4.98
C TYR A 495 29.83 -14.43 5.56
N LYS A 496 29.59 -15.73 5.30
CA LYS A 496 30.30 -16.86 5.92
C LYS A 496 31.83 -16.73 5.92
N ASP A 497 32.41 -16.21 4.83
CA ASP A 497 33.88 -16.14 4.63
C ASP A 497 34.43 -14.70 4.71
N SER A 498 33.67 -13.75 5.26
CA SER A 498 34.01 -12.32 5.28
C SER A 498 34.52 -11.80 6.63
N GLY A 499 34.34 -12.55 7.72
CA GLY A 499 34.66 -12.10 9.08
C GLY A 499 33.62 -11.16 9.72
N PHE A 500 32.57 -10.76 8.99
CA PHE A 500 31.47 -9.94 9.51
C PHE A 500 30.24 -10.79 9.83
N ASP A 501 29.47 -10.39 10.84
CA ASP A 501 28.24 -11.08 11.26
C ASP A 501 27.12 -10.08 11.55
N PRO A 502 26.49 -9.50 10.52
CA PRO A 502 25.48 -8.46 10.69
C PRO A 502 24.21 -8.97 11.39
N LEU A 503 23.99 -10.29 11.45
CA LEU A 503 22.83 -10.88 12.11
C LEU A 503 22.89 -10.76 13.64
N ARG A 504 24.03 -10.35 14.21
CA ARG A 504 24.14 -10.01 15.64
C ARG A 504 23.16 -8.92 16.06
N GLY A 505 22.81 -8.02 15.14
CA GLY A 505 21.81 -6.99 15.37
C GLY A 505 20.42 -7.54 15.73
N LEU A 506 20.11 -8.81 15.48
CA LEU A 506 18.85 -9.41 15.94
C LEU A 506 18.78 -9.63 17.46
N ILE A 507 19.93 -9.63 18.14
CA ILE A 507 20.01 -9.88 19.58
C ILE A 507 20.20 -8.53 20.27
N PRO A 508 19.17 -8.03 20.97
CA PRO A 508 19.30 -6.77 21.67
C PRO A 508 20.23 -6.86 22.89
N GLY A 509 20.71 -5.70 23.35
CA GLY A 509 21.57 -5.60 24.53
C GLY A 509 20.95 -6.19 25.80
N LYS A 510 21.80 -6.62 26.73
CA LYS A 510 21.40 -7.35 27.95
C LYS A 510 20.67 -6.42 28.93
N LEU A 511 21.13 -5.18 29.09
CA LEU A 511 20.51 -4.19 29.98
C LEU A 511 19.14 -3.79 29.45
N PHE A 512 19.03 -3.50 28.15
CA PHE A 512 17.75 -3.22 27.52
C PHE A 512 16.78 -4.39 27.67
N SER A 513 17.22 -5.62 27.38
CA SER A 513 16.39 -6.83 27.54
C SER A 513 15.91 -7.03 28.98
N ALA A 514 16.79 -6.85 29.97
CA ALA A 514 16.43 -6.92 31.38
C ALA A 514 15.41 -5.82 31.75
N SER A 515 15.62 -4.59 31.28
CA SER A 515 14.68 -3.47 31.53
C SER A 515 13.30 -3.72 30.92
N LEU A 516 13.22 -4.37 29.76
CA LEU A 516 11.97 -4.77 29.12
C LEU A 516 11.22 -5.83 29.93
N LEU A 517 11.92 -6.84 30.44
CA LEU A 517 11.30 -7.89 31.27
C LEU A 517 10.74 -7.32 32.58
N VAL A 518 11.52 -6.46 33.24
CA VAL A 518 11.06 -5.76 34.45
C VAL A 518 9.86 -4.88 34.13
N SER A 519 9.92 -4.11 33.03
CA SER A 519 8.81 -3.27 32.60
C SER A 519 7.56 -4.07 32.25
N LEU A 520 7.69 -5.23 31.60
CA LEU A 520 6.58 -6.13 31.32
C LEU A 520 5.88 -6.55 32.62
N PHE A 521 6.66 -7.01 33.60
CA PHE A 521 6.12 -7.43 34.90
C PHE A 521 5.39 -6.28 35.61
N VAL A 522 6.03 -5.10 35.72
CA VAL A 522 5.46 -3.93 36.39
C VAL A 522 4.20 -3.43 35.68
N THR A 523 4.20 -3.40 34.35
CA THR A 523 3.07 -2.87 33.56
C THR A 523 1.88 -3.83 33.56
N VAL A 524 2.11 -5.16 33.60
CA VAL A 524 1.05 -6.16 33.78
C VAL A 524 0.42 -6.06 35.17
N LEU A 525 1.22 -5.92 36.23
CA LEU A 525 0.70 -5.68 37.57
C LEU A 525 -0.09 -4.37 37.66
N SER A 526 0.43 -3.31 37.02
CA SER A 526 -0.27 -2.03 36.92
C SER A 526 -1.60 -2.16 36.21
N GLU A 527 -1.70 -2.93 35.12
CA GLU A 527 -2.97 -3.18 34.44
C GLU A 527 -3.95 -3.91 35.37
N TYR A 528 -3.49 -4.94 36.07
CA TYR A 528 -4.35 -5.74 36.95
C TYR A 528 -4.89 -4.95 38.15
N TYR A 529 -4.04 -4.17 38.84
CA TYR A 529 -4.42 -3.47 40.07
C TYR A 529 -4.91 -2.04 39.86
N LEU A 530 -4.37 -1.30 38.89
CA LEU A 530 -4.62 0.15 38.75
C LEU A 530 -5.57 0.50 37.62
N TYR A 531 -5.70 -0.31 36.57
CA TYR A 531 -6.45 0.08 35.37
C TYR A 531 -7.91 0.41 35.65
N GLU A 532 -8.58 -0.42 36.45
CA GLU A 532 -10.00 -0.20 36.79
C GLU A 532 -10.17 0.96 37.77
N SER A 533 -9.25 1.14 38.71
CA SER A 533 -9.30 2.25 39.68
C SER A 533 -8.97 3.60 39.04
N SER A 534 -7.93 3.66 38.19
CA SER A 534 -7.48 4.89 37.53
C SER A 534 -6.62 4.60 36.31
N LYS A 535 -7.21 4.86 35.14
CA LYS A 535 -6.53 4.77 33.83
C LYS A 535 -5.34 5.72 33.73
N LEU A 536 -5.41 6.87 34.42
CA LEU A 536 -4.33 7.87 34.44
C LEU A 536 -3.10 7.35 35.20
N TYR A 537 -3.29 6.73 36.38
CA TYR A 537 -2.16 6.17 37.13
C TYR A 537 -1.51 5.00 36.36
N HIS A 538 -2.33 4.13 35.76
CA HIS A 538 -1.81 3.09 34.88
C HIS A 538 -0.95 3.67 33.74
N PHE A 539 -1.45 4.71 33.06
CA PHE A 539 -0.70 5.41 32.01
C PHE A 539 0.63 6.01 32.51
N LEU A 540 0.65 6.63 33.69
CA LEU A 540 1.85 7.22 34.27
C LEU A 540 2.92 6.17 34.60
N VAL A 541 2.52 5.01 35.15
CA VAL A 541 3.45 3.88 35.38
C VAL A 541 4.10 3.46 34.07
N GLY A 542 3.31 3.36 33.00
CA GLY A 542 3.80 3.08 31.65
C GLY A 542 4.80 4.09 31.16
N GLY A 543 4.51 5.38 31.34
CA GLY A 543 5.41 6.47 30.98
C GLY A 543 6.77 6.36 31.67
N VAL A 544 6.79 6.08 32.98
CA VAL A 544 8.04 5.90 33.74
C VAL A 544 8.82 4.68 33.25
N CYS A 545 8.16 3.52 33.12
CA CYS A 545 8.80 2.31 32.59
C CYS A 545 9.36 2.52 31.18
N PHE A 546 8.61 3.22 30.31
CA PHE A 546 9.02 3.52 28.95
C PHE A 546 10.27 4.41 28.93
N CYS A 547 10.30 5.48 29.73
CA CYS A 547 11.48 6.34 29.86
C CYS A 547 12.72 5.57 30.35
N LEU A 548 12.54 4.63 31.29
CA LEU A 548 13.64 3.78 31.78
C LEU A 548 14.17 2.84 30.69
N VAL A 549 13.27 2.15 29.97
CA VAL A 549 13.65 1.25 28.86
C VAL A 549 14.41 2.00 27.77
N ILE A 550 13.91 3.18 27.36
CA ILE A 550 14.57 4.02 26.37
C ILE A 550 15.92 4.54 26.90
N GLY A 551 16.02 4.91 28.18
CA GLY A 551 17.29 5.28 28.80
C GLY A 551 18.32 4.14 28.80
N CYS A 552 17.89 2.92 29.10
CA CYS A 552 18.73 1.71 29.02
C CYS A 552 19.20 1.45 27.58
N TRP A 553 18.30 1.59 26.60
CA TRP A 553 18.62 1.44 25.18
C TRP A 553 19.66 2.47 24.72
N ILE A 554 19.45 3.76 25.04
CA ILE A 554 20.38 4.86 24.71
C ILE A 554 21.76 4.62 25.32
N ARG A 555 21.82 4.07 26.54
CA ARG A 555 23.08 3.78 27.23
C ARG A 555 23.86 2.64 26.57
N GLU A 556 23.18 1.58 26.12
CA GLU A 556 23.83 0.49 25.38
C GLU A 556 24.27 0.95 23.99
N GLU A 557 23.49 1.82 23.36
CA GLU A 557 23.76 2.37 22.02
C GLU A 557 24.52 3.70 22.05
N ALA A 558 25.38 3.91 23.06
CA ALA A 558 26.08 5.19 23.27
C ALA A 558 26.95 5.64 22.07
N GLU A 559 27.34 4.72 21.19
CA GLU A 559 28.06 5.03 19.93
C GLU A 559 27.14 5.55 18.81
N LEU A 560 25.87 5.15 18.79
CA LEU A 560 24.86 5.51 17.78
C LEU A 560 24.16 6.83 18.09
N VAL A 561 23.95 7.13 19.37
CA VAL A 561 23.24 8.34 19.83
C VAL A 561 23.91 9.65 19.36
N PRO A 562 25.25 9.82 19.39
CA PRO A 562 25.92 11.02 18.90
C PRO A 562 25.77 11.23 17.38
N LEU A 563 25.74 10.14 16.60
CA LEU A 563 25.52 10.18 15.14
C LEU A 563 24.12 10.68 14.78
N ILE A 564 23.09 10.23 15.52
CA ILE A 564 21.71 10.71 15.35
C ILE A 564 21.59 12.17 15.81
N MET A 565 22.14 12.50 16.97
CA MET A 565 22.07 13.83 17.58
C MET A 565 22.81 14.90 16.76
N SER A 566 23.93 14.54 16.12
CA SER A 566 24.67 15.44 15.23
C SER A 566 23.91 15.73 13.93
N LYS A 567 23.23 14.74 13.34
CA LYS A 567 22.32 14.93 12.19
C LYS A 567 21.11 15.80 12.52
N ILE A 568 20.49 15.61 13.69
CA ILE A 568 19.34 16.44 14.13
C ILE A 568 19.77 17.88 14.37
N LYS A 569 20.97 18.12 14.93
CA LYS A 569 21.54 19.46 15.10
C LYS A 569 21.97 20.10 13.77
N GLY A 570 22.48 19.31 12.81
CA GLY A 570 22.81 19.77 11.46
C GLY A 570 21.58 20.20 10.65
N SER A 571 20.48 19.44 10.74
CA SER A 571 19.21 19.76 10.06
C SER A 571 18.49 21.02 10.58
N LYS A 572 18.91 21.57 11.73
CA LYS A 572 18.40 22.85 12.26
C LYS A 572 19.23 24.07 11.81
N ARG A 573 20.34 23.85 11.09
CA ARG A 573 21.25 24.91 10.62
C ARG A 573 21.28 25.10 9.10
N GLU A 574 20.48 24.34 8.36
CA GLU A 574 20.12 24.59 6.95
C GLU A 574 18.67 25.08 6.87
#